data_AF-A0AAN0M628-F1
#
_entry.id   AF-A0AAN0M628-F1
#
_cell.length_a   1.000
_cell.length_b   1.000
_cell.length_c   1.000
_cell.angle_alpha   90.00
_cell.angle_beta   90.00
_cell.angle_gamma   90.00
#
_symmetry.space_group_name_H-M   'P 1'
#
loop_
_entity.id
_entity.type
_entity.pdbx_description
1 polymer ?
#
loop_
_entity_poly.entity_id
_entity_poly.type
_entity_poly.pdbx_seq_one_letter_code
_entity_poly.pdbx_strand_id
1 'polypeptide(L)'
;MVPGIEKFREHFAGHEDSYALIGGAACALIFEEVGLEFRATRDVDMVLCVEVVDPSFGTALKGFLDAGQYEARERGAERREFYRFHKPKDTSYPEMLELFSSPEAGVDLEVGDELATVAVSDDMLSLSAILLDKDYYDALITSRRAVDGIHVLDERLLIPFKARAFVDLTRRRAEGDTKIKCKTSDLI
;
A
#
# COMPACT_ATOMS: atom_id res chain seq x y z
N MET A 1 -13.28 8.08 9.06
CA MET A 1 -13.22 6.63 8.75
C MET A 1 -13.10 6.31 7.26
N VAL A 2 -12.04 5.58 6.91
CA VAL A 2 -11.79 5.00 5.57
C VAL A 2 -12.75 3.82 5.36
N PRO A 3 -13.54 3.76 4.27
CA PRO A 3 -14.42 2.62 4.02
C PRO A 3 -13.65 1.29 3.99
N GLY A 4 -14.13 0.31 4.75
CA GLY A 4 -13.52 -1.02 4.84
C GLY A 4 -12.28 -1.14 5.73
N ILE A 5 -11.88 -0.07 6.44
CA ILE A 5 -10.72 -0.11 7.34
C ILE A 5 -10.95 -0.99 8.56
N GLU A 6 -12.19 -1.07 9.07
CA GLU A 6 -12.55 -1.97 10.16
C GLU A 6 -12.34 -3.44 9.77
N LYS A 7 -12.82 -3.82 8.58
CA LYS A 7 -12.60 -5.16 8.02
C LYS A 7 -11.13 -5.45 7.81
N PHE A 8 -10.38 -4.47 7.34
CA PHE A 8 -8.93 -4.59 7.17
C PHE A 8 -8.25 -4.87 8.53
N ARG A 9 -8.56 -4.08 9.56
CA ARG A 9 -8.03 -4.28 10.92
C ARG A 9 -8.34 -5.67 11.46
N GLU A 10 -9.61 -6.07 11.39
CA GLU A 10 -10.06 -7.36 11.91
C GLU A 10 -9.39 -8.53 11.18
N HIS A 11 -9.24 -8.42 9.85
CA HIS A 11 -8.67 -9.48 9.03
C HIS A 11 -7.15 -9.64 9.22
N PHE A 12 -6.43 -8.54 9.44
CA PHE A 12 -4.98 -8.54 9.62
C PHE A 12 -4.55 -8.49 11.09
N ALA A 13 -5.46 -8.72 12.04
CA ALA A 13 -5.14 -8.82 13.46
C ALA A 13 -4.13 -9.95 13.71
N GLY A 14 -3.04 -9.63 14.43
CA GLY A 14 -1.91 -10.54 14.65
C GLY A 14 -0.85 -10.52 13.54
N HIS A 15 -1.02 -9.71 12.49
CA HIS A 15 -0.04 -9.49 11.42
C HIS A 15 0.38 -8.03 11.28
N GLU A 16 0.18 -7.21 12.32
CA GLU A 16 0.41 -5.76 12.28
C GLU A 16 1.87 -5.42 11.91
N ASP A 17 2.83 -6.24 12.32
CA ASP A 17 4.25 -6.04 12.00
C ASP A 17 4.61 -6.31 10.54
N SER A 18 3.80 -7.10 9.82
CA SER A 18 4.04 -7.52 8.44
C SER A 18 3.79 -6.40 7.43
N TYR A 19 3.20 -5.27 7.85
CA TYR A 19 2.91 -4.15 6.97
C TYR A 19 2.94 -2.79 7.69
N ALA A 20 2.89 -1.72 6.89
CA ALA A 20 2.55 -0.39 7.35
C ALA A 20 1.67 0.31 6.30
N LEU A 21 0.57 0.92 6.73
CA LEU A 21 -0.23 1.77 5.86
C LEU A 21 0.45 3.13 5.69
N ILE A 22 0.38 3.65 4.47
CA ILE A 22 0.87 4.98 4.12
C ILE A 22 -0.25 5.77 3.43
N GLY A 23 0.09 6.96 2.93
CA GLY A 23 -0.80 7.72 2.07
C GLY A 23 -2.06 8.19 2.80
N GLY A 24 -3.16 8.28 2.06
CA GLY A 24 -4.40 8.86 2.58
C GLY A 24 -5.02 8.05 3.72
N ALA A 25 -4.85 6.72 3.72
CA ALA A 25 -5.41 5.85 4.74
C ALA A 25 -4.72 6.06 6.10
N ALA A 26 -3.38 6.16 6.09
CA ALA A 26 -2.59 6.51 7.26
C ALA A 26 -2.97 7.90 7.81
N CYS A 27 -3.07 8.91 6.92
CA CYS A 27 -3.50 10.25 7.33
C CYS A 27 -4.89 10.22 7.99
N ALA A 28 -5.86 9.51 7.41
CA ALA A 28 -7.20 9.42 7.96
C ALA A 28 -7.21 8.84 9.39
N LEU A 29 -6.45 7.76 9.63
CA LEU A 29 -6.34 7.13 10.95
C LEU A 29 -5.68 8.07 11.97
N ILE A 30 -4.59 8.75 11.60
CA ILE A 30 -3.88 9.68 12.50
C ILE A 30 -4.75 10.89 12.85
N PHE A 31 -5.48 11.45 11.88
CA PHE A 31 -6.38 12.58 12.14
C PHE A 31 -7.56 12.18 13.02
N GLU A 32 -8.11 10.99 12.81
CA GLU A 32 -9.20 10.44 13.63
C GLU A 32 -8.76 10.22 15.08
N GLU A 33 -7.53 9.77 15.33
CA GLU A 33 -6.95 9.62 16.68
C GLU A 33 -6.94 10.94 17.48
N VAL A 34 -6.71 12.07 16.80
CA VAL A 34 -6.70 13.41 17.43
C VAL A 34 -8.05 14.15 17.30
N GLY A 35 -9.10 13.48 16.81
CA GLY A 35 -10.44 14.05 16.68
C GLY A 35 -10.57 15.12 15.58
N LEU A 36 -9.70 15.09 14.57
CA LEU A 36 -9.76 15.99 13.41
C LEU A 36 -10.42 15.31 12.21
N GLU A 37 -11.11 16.11 11.41
CA GLU A 37 -11.64 15.63 10.14
C GLU A 37 -10.54 15.60 9.06
N PHE A 38 -10.48 14.50 8.32
CA PHE A 38 -9.64 14.34 7.13
C PHE A 38 -10.49 13.80 5.99
N ARG A 39 -10.22 14.25 4.76
CA ARG A 39 -10.89 13.71 3.58
C ARG A 39 -10.50 12.24 3.40
N ALA A 40 -11.38 11.34 3.85
CA ALA A 40 -11.13 9.91 3.76
C ALA A 40 -10.89 9.48 2.31
N THR A 41 -9.79 8.79 2.08
CA THR A 41 -9.54 8.06 0.85
C THR A 41 -10.32 6.75 0.86
N ARG A 42 -10.57 6.20 -0.33
CA ARG A 42 -11.09 4.83 -0.50
C ARG A 42 -10.00 3.82 -0.87
N ASP A 43 -8.78 4.32 -1.05
CA ASP A 43 -7.61 3.53 -1.43
C ASP A 43 -6.76 3.25 -0.18
N VAL A 44 -6.28 2.01 -0.06
CA VAL A 44 -5.31 1.59 0.96
C VAL A 44 -3.96 1.38 0.29
N ASP A 45 -2.99 2.22 0.67
CA ASP A 45 -1.60 2.09 0.28
C ASP A 45 -0.85 1.31 1.38
N MET A 46 -0.42 0.08 1.10
CA MET A 46 0.20 -0.81 2.08
C MET A 46 1.64 -1.15 1.70
N VAL A 47 2.58 -0.87 2.59
CA VAL A 47 3.99 -1.27 2.45
C VAL A 47 4.22 -2.57 3.21
N LEU A 48 4.74 -3.58 2.53
CA LEU A 48 5.10 -4.87 3.10
C LEU A 48 6.45 -4.78 3.83
N CYS A 49 6.48 -5.29 5.05
CA CYS A 49 7.66 -5.35 5.91
C CYS A 49 8.34 -6.71 5.73
N VAL A 50 9.18 -6.81 4.71
CA VAL A 50 9.58 -8.09 4.11
C VAL A 50 10.49 -8.93 5.01
N GLU A 51 11.14 -8.30 5.98
CA GLU A 51 11.94 -8.94 7.02
C GLU A 51 11.08 -9.78 7.98
N VAL A 52 9.77 -9.50 8.04
CA VAL A 52 8.82 -10.10 8.98
C VAL A 52 7.56 -10.63 8.29
N VAL A 53 7.45 -10.54 6.97
CA VAL A 53 6.40 -11.21 6.21
C VAL A 53 6.70 -12.71 6.18
N ASP A 54 5.72 -13.50 6.60
CA ASP A 54 5.78 -14.95 6.59
C ASP A 54 4.66 -15.56 5.72
N PRO A 55 4.66 -16.88 5.47
CA PRO A 55 3.61 -17.53 4.68
C PRO A 55 2.19 -17.37 5.26
N SER A 56 2.07 -17.15 6.57
CA SER A 56 0.77 -16.96 7.20
C SER A 56 0.17 -15.59 6.84
N PHE A 57 1.00 -14.54 6.79
CA PHE A 57 0.58 -13.25 6.25
C PHE A 57 0.18 -13.33 4.78
N GLY A 58 0.94 -14.06 3.95
CA GLY A 58 0.57 -14.29 2.55
C GLY A 58 -0.81 -14.95 2.40
N THR A 59 -1.11 -15.91 3.29
CA THR A 59 -2.43 -16.56 3.35
C THR A 59 -3.53 -15.58 3.79
N ALA A 60 -3.25 -14.74 4.79
CA ALA A 60 -4.17 -13.70 5.23
C ALA A 60 -4.45 -12.69 4.11
N LEU A 61 -3.42 -12.20 3.42
CA LEU A 61 -3.55 -11.28 2.29
C LEU A 61 -4.41 -11.88 1.17
N LYS A 62 -4.12 -13.12 0.77
CA LYS A 62 -4.94 -13.83 -0.22
C LYS A 62 -6.40 -13.94 0.26
N GLY A 63 -6.63 -14.34 1.50
CA GLY A 63 -7.96 -14.43 2.09
C GLY A 63 -8.72 -13.09 2.05
N PHE A 64 -8.03 -11.96 2.28
CA PHE A 64 -8.64 -10.63 2.22
C PHE A 64 -9.06 -10.28 0.79
N LEU A 65 -8.17 -10.54 -0.17
CA LEU A 65 -8.41 -10.30 -1.60
C LEU A 65 -9.57 -11.16 -2.14
N ASP A 66 -9.60 -12.44 -1.77
CA ASP A 66 -10.64 -13.39 -2.17
C ASP A 66 -11.99 -13.02 -1.55
N ALA A 67 -12.01 -12.64 -0.28
CA ALA A 67 -13.24 -12.25 0.42
C ALA A 67 -13.83 -10.95 -0.14
N GLY A 68 -12.99 -9.97 -0.51
CA GLY A 68 -13.41 -8.77 -1.23
C GLY A 68 -13.71 -8.99 -2.72
N GLN A 69 -13.31 -10.15 -3.27
CA GLN A 69 -13.38 -10.50 -4.70
C GLN A 69 -12.76 -9.42 -5.59
N TYR A 70 -11.54 -9.01 -5.26
CA TYR A 70 -10.83 -7.97 -5.99
C TYR A 70 -10.42 -8.40 -7.41
N GLU A 71 -10.44 -7.47 -8.36
CA GLU A 71 -9.82 -7.63 -9.66
C GLU A 71 -8.35 -7.18 -9.61
N ALA A 72 -7.42 -8.04 -10.02
CA ALA A 72 -6.02 -7.63 -10.27
C ALA A 72 -5.91 -6.90 -11.62
N ARG A 73 -5.03 -5.89 -11.70
CA ARG A 73 -4.80 -5.17 -12.96
C ARG A 73 -3.64 -5.80 -13.76
N GLU A 74 -3.96 -6.57 -14.79
CA GLU A 74 -2.96 -6.94 -15.81
C GLU A 74 -2.70 -5.75 -16.74
N ARG A 75 -1.45 -5.32 -16.88
CA ARG A 75 -1.10 -4.29 -17.86
C ARG A 75 -0.03 -4.77 -18.85
N GLY A 76 -0.42 -5.74 -19.65
CA GLY A 76 0.28 -6.12 -20.88
C GLY A 76 1.42 -7.12 -20.67
N ALA A 77 1.75 -7.84 -21.75
CA ALA A 77 2.64 -8.99 -21.80
C ALA A 77 4.08 -8.76 -21.29
N GLU A 78 4.48 -7.51 -21.00
CA GLU A 78 5.83 -7.18 -20.53
C GLU A 78 5.92 -6.81 -19.05
N ARG A 79 4.83 -6.44 -18.36
CA ARG A 79 4.86 -6.14 -16.91
C ARG A 79 3.53 -6.45 -16.25
N ARG A 80 3.49 -7.49 -15.41
CA ARG A 80 2.32 -7.82 -14.61
C ARG A 80 2.27 -6.88 -13.40
N GLU A 81 1.38 -5.89 -13.44
CA GLU A 81 1.14 -4.92 -12.34
C GLU A 81 0.32 -5.57 -11.19
N PHE A 82 0.75 -6.72 -10.65
CA PHE A 82 0.00 -7.48 -9.63
C PHE A 82 -0.15 -6.78 -8.27
N TYR A 83 0.48 -5.62 -8.09
CA TYR A 83 0.46 -4.91 -6.83
C TYR A 83 -0.74 -3.97 -6.67
N ARG A 84 -1.67 -3.95 -7.62
CA ARG A 84 -2.90 -3.15 -7.54
C ARG A 84 -4.14 -4.01 -7.72
N PHE A 85 -4.90 -4.09 -6.63
CA PHE A 85 -6.19 -4.76 -6.56
C PHE A 85 -7.28 -3.70 -6.51
N HIS A 86 -8.28 -3.81 -7.36
CA HIS A 86 -9.31 -2.79 -7.52
C HIS A 86 -10.68 -3.42 -7.72
N LYS A 87 -11.73 -2.60 -7.62
CA LYS A 87 -13.13 -3.00 -7.85
C LYS A 87 -13.50 -4.28 -7.08
N PRO A 88 -13.44 -4.25 -5.74
CA PRO A 88 -14.01 -5.36 -4.97
C PRO A 88 -15.49 -5.50 -5.35
N LYS A 89 -15.98 -6.74 -5.46
CA LYS A 89 -17.43 -6.96 -5.67
C LYS A 89 -18.21 -6.62 -4.41
N ASP A 90 -17.61 -6.82 -3.24
CA ASP A 90 -18.16 -6.36 -1.96
C ASP A 90 -17.67 -4.92 -1.69
N THR A 91 -18.58 -3.95 -1.81
CA THR A 91 -18.29 -2.52 -1.62
C THR A 91 -18.05 -2.12 -0.16
N SER A 92 -18.16 -3.05 0.80
CA SER A 92 -17.74 -2.83 2.18
C SER A 92 -16.22 -2.94 2.37
N TYR A 93 -15.48 -3.38 1.34
CA TYR A 93 -14.02 -3.39 1.30
C TYR A 93 -13.46 -2.09 0.70
N PRO A 94 -12.17 -1.76 0.95
CA PRO A 94 -11.50 -0.64 0.29
C PRO A 94 -11.58 -0.73 -1.24
N GLU A 95 -11.82 0.39 -1.94
CA GLU A 95 -12.00 0.38 -3.41
C GLU A 95 -10.73 -0.05 -4.17
N MET A 96 -9.57 0.20 -3.56
CA MET A 96 -8.28 -0.19 -4.08
C MET A 96 -7.34 -0.59 -2.94
N LEU A 97 -6.61 -1.68 -3.14
CA LEU A 97 -5.45 -2.04 -2.33
C LEU A 97 -4.21 -1.97 -3.23
N GLU A 98 -3.29 -1.09 -2.90
CA GLU A 98 -1.99 -0.96 -3.57
C GLU A 98 -0.88 -1.43 -2.63
N LEU A 99 -0.06 -2.36 -3.12
CA LEU A 99 1.03 -2.98 -2.37
C LEU A 99 2.38 -2.40 -2.79
N PHE A 100 3.26 -2.20 -1.81
CA PHE A 100 4.63 -1.76 -2.01
C PHE A 100 5.59 -2.64 -1.22
N SER A 101 6.80 -2.84 -1.71
CA SER A 101 7.87 -3.61 -1.05
C SER A 101 9.23 -2.95 -1.30
N SER A 102 10.22 -3.30 -0.49
CA SER A 102 11.63 -2.95 -0.71
C SER A 102 12.16 -3.59 -2.02
N PRO A 103 13.20 -3.05 -2.70
CA PRO A 103 13.81 -3.69 -3.88
C PRO A 103 14.45 -5.03 -3.55
N GLU A 104 15.06 -5.10 -2.36
CA GLU A 104 15.76 -6.28 -1.88
C GLU A 104 14.78 -7.40 -1.50
N ALA A 105 13.49 -7.06 -1.40
CA ALA A 105 12.46 -7.93 -0.89
C ALA A 105 12.19 -9.15 -1.75
N GLY A 106 12.60 -9.13 -3.02
CA GLY A 106 11.65 -9.22 -4.12
C GLY A 106 10.42 -10.08 -3.85
N VAL A 107 9.29 -9.52 -4.19
CA VAL A 107 8.00 -10.13 -3.93
C VAL A 107 7.41 -10.53 -5.28
N ASP A 108 6.68 -11.61 -5.31
CA ASP A 108 5.99 -12.19 -6.46
C ASP A 108 4.80 -12.86 -5.82
N LEU A 109 3.64 -12.26 -6.06
CA LEU A 109 2.38 -12.64 -5.44
C LEU A 109 1.69 -13.61 -6.39
N GLU A 110 1.94 -14.90 -6.21
CA GLU A 110 1.18 -15.93 -6.92
C GLU A 110 -0.20 -16.10 -6.26
N VAL A 111 -1.22 -15.48 -6.86
CA VAL A 111 -2.62 -15.65 -6.45
C VAL A 111 -3.22 -16.85 -7.22
N GLY A 112 -3.00 -18.07 -6.70
CA GLY A 112 -3.61 -19.37 -7.13
C GLY A 112 -2.57 -20.51 -7.26
N ASP A 113 -2.82 -21.81 -7.05
CA ASP A 113 -3.98 -22.56 -6.52
C ASP A 113 -3.60 -23.49 -5.35
N GLU A 114 -2.33 -23.60 -4.95
CA GLU A 114 -1.93 -24.35 -3.75
C GLU A 114 -0.74 -23.61 -3.10
N LEU A 115 -1.03 -22.94 -1.97
CA LEU A 115 -0.12 -22.08 -1.19
C LEU A 115 0.31 -20.80 -1.92
N ALA A 116 -0.02 -19.65 -1.33
CA ALA A 116 0.57 -18.38 -1.74
C ALA A 116 2.05 -18.40 -1.33
N THR A 117 2.94 -18.83 -2.23
CA THR A 117 4.38 -18.68 -2.06
C THR A 117 4.78 -17.27 -2.47
N VAL A 118 5.28 -16.50 -1.50
CA VAL A 118 5.96 -15.23 -1.75
C VAL A 118 7.36 -15.56 -2.29
N ALA A 119 7.53 -15.56 -3.61
CA ALA A 119 8.85 -15.64 -4.29
C ALA A 119 9.18 -14.27 -4.92
N VAL A 120 10.29 -14.06 -5.64
CA VAL A 120 10.92 -12.72 -5.80
C VAL A 120 11.03 -12.24 -7.25
N SER A 121 10.42 -11.10 -7.65
CA SER A 121 10.78 -10.43 -8.92
C SER A 121 10.61 -8.88 -8.97
N ASP A 122 11.27 -8.27 -9.96
CA ASP A 122 11.91 -6.93 -9.92
C ASP A 122 11.25 -5.87 -10.84
N ASP A 123 9.95 -5.55 -10.67
CA ASP A 123 9.31 -4.52 -11.51
C ASP A 123 8.28 -3.66 -10.76
N MET A 124 8.53 -2.34 -10.68
CA MET A 124 7.84 -1.41 -9.77
C MET A 124 7.48 -0.06 -10.42
N LEU A 125 6.29 0.53 -10.11
CA LEU A 125 5.78 1.80 -10.65
C LEU A 125 5.56 2.91 -9.58
N SER A 126 6.30 4.01 -9.77
CA SER A 126 6.14 5.39 -9.24
C SER A 126 6.14 5.67 -7.72
N LEU A 127 5.36 5.01 -6.88
CA LEU A 127 5.49 5.15 -5.41
C LEU A 127 6.42 4.07 -4.86
N SER A 128 6.32 2.90 -5.49
CA SER A 128 7.32 1.87 -5.55
C SER A 128 8.72 2.46 -5.75
N ALA A 129 8.93 3.37 -6.72
CA ALA A 129 10.24 3.97 -7.00
C ALA A 129 10.87 4.80 -5.86
N ILE A 130 10.08 5.26 -4.89
CA ILE A 130 10.56 6.02 -3.73
C ILE A 130 10.81 5.09 -2.55
N LEU A 131 9.93 4.11 -2.33
CA LEU A 131 10.10 3.04 -1.35
C LEU A 131 11.15 2.00 -1.76
N LEU A 132 11.51 1.98 -3.05
CA LEU A 132 12.67 1.29 -3.60
C LEU A 132 13.99 1.92 -3.11
N ASP A 133 13.96 3.13 -2.56
CA ASP A 133 15.16 3.69 -1.95
C ASP A 133 15.30 3.13 -0.52
N LYS A 134 16.45 2.50 -0.26
CA LYS A 134 16.73 1.82 1.00
C LYS A 134 16.60 2.76 2.20
N ASP A 135 17.07 4.00 2.09
CA ASP A 135 17.04 4.95 3.20
C ASP A 135 15.60 5.33 3.55
N TYR A 136 14.72 5.43 2.55
CA TYR A 136 13.28 5.67 2.77
C TYR A 136 12.60 4.45 3.39
N TYR A 137 12.96 3.24 2.95
CA TYR A 137 12.42 2.02 3.53
C TYR A 137 12.82 1.87 5.01
N ASP A 138 14.11 2.02 5.32
CA ASP A 138 14.63 1.97 6.70
C ASP A 138 13.96 3.04 7.58
N ALA A 139 13.77 4.25 7.05
CA ALA A 139 13.07 5.32 7.74
C ALA A 139 11.60 4.97 8.01
N LEU A 140 10.89 4.35 7.07
CA LEU A 140 9.52 3.88 7.26
C LEU A 140 9.43 2.80 8.34
N ILE A 141 10.31 1.81 8.32
CA ILE A 141 10.32 0.72 9.30
C ILE A 141 10.54 1.27 10.72
N THR A 142 11.42 2.27 10.86
CA THR A 142 11.73 2.89 12.16
C THR A 142 10.69 3.90 12.64
N SER A 143 9.90 4.50 11.76
CA SER A 143 8.90 5.52 12.11
C SER A 143 7.45 5.02 12.14
N ARG A 144 7.20 3.76 11.77
CA ARG A 144 5.86 3.16 11.88
C ARG A 144 5.37 3.15 13.33
N ARG A 145 4.07 3.36 13.51
CA ARG A 145 3.42 3.27 14.82
C ARG A 145 2.04 2.62 14.71
N ALA A 146 1.58 2.02 15.79
CA ALA A 146 0.21 1.51 15.87
C ALA A 146 -0.78 2.66 16.12
N VAL A 147 -1.83 2.70 15.31
CA VAL A 147 -3.03 3.52 15.50
C VAL A 147 -4.20 2.57 15.40
N ASP A 148 -4.93 2.40 16.50
CA ASP A 148 -6.13 1.56 16.54
C ASP A 148 -5.91 0.16 15.92
N GLY A 149 -4.87 -0.56 16.35
CA GLY A 149 -4.54 -1.90 15.86
C GLY A 149 -4.00 -1.98 14.42
N ILE A 150 -3.72 -0.85 13.78
CA ILE A 150 -3.13 -0.80 12.43
C ILE A 150 -1.78 -0.09 12.50
N HIS A 151 -0.75 -0.68 11.92
CA HIS A 151 0.53 0.01 11.74
C HIS A 151 0.45 1.01 10.60
N VAL A 152 0.78 2.27 10.89
CA VAL A 152 0.79 3.38 9.95
C VAL A 152 2.15 4.08 9.97
N LEU A 153 2.55 4.67 8.85
CA LEU A 153 3.67 5.62 8.83
C LEU A 153 3.26 6.88 9.61
N ASP A 154 4.10 7.32 10.52
CA ASP A 154 3.82 8.49 11.33
C ASP A 154 3.79 9.81 10.52
N GLU A 155 3.19 10.83 11.12
CA GLU A 155 3.04 12.15 10.52
C GLU A 155 4.39 12.82 10.18
N ARG A 156 5.47 12.45 10.89
CA ARG A 156 6.82 12.98 10.69
C ARG A 156 7.38 12.58 9.32
N LEU A 157 7.09 11.37 8.85
CA LEU A 157 7.53 10.88 7.54
C LEU A 157 6.45 10.94 6.46
N LEU A 158 5.15 10.94 6.79
CA LEU A 158 4.09 11.11 5.80
C LEU A 158 4.26 12.39 4.97
N ILE A 159 4.66 13.51 5.59
CA ILE A 159 4.88 14.79 4.91
C ILE A 159 6.08 14.72 3.94
N PRO A 160 7.31 14.35 4.37
CA PRO A 160 8.44 14.14 3.47
C PRO A 160 8.15 13.16 2.34
N PHE A 161 7.44 12.06 2.61
CA PHE A 161 7.11 11.06 1.59
C PHE A 161 6.20 11.64 0.51
N LYS A 162 5.19 12.43 0.90
CA LYS A 162 4.34 13.12 -0.08
C LYS A 162 5.07 14.21 -0.83
N ALA A 163 5.93 14.98 -0.17
CA ALA A 163 6.76 15.98 -0.84
C ALA A 163 7.69 15.34 -1.88
N ARG A 164 8.35 14.23 -1.53
CA ARG A 164 9.21 13.49 -2.45
C ARG A 164 8.43 12.91 -3.63
N ALA A 165 7.29 12.27 -3.36
CA ALA A 165 6.39 11.77 -4.40
C ALA A 165 5.94 12.85 -5.37
N PHE A 166 5.61 14.05 -4.86
CA PHE A 166 5.26 15.19 -5.70
C PHE A 166 6.43 15.64 -6.59
N VAL A 167 7.64 15.77 -6.03
CA VAL A 167 8.84 16.16 -6.79
C VAL A 167 9.14 15.13 -7.90
N ASP A 168 9.12 13.84 -7.56
CA ASP A 168 9.42 12.77 -8.53
C ASP A 168 8.36 12.69 -9.64
N LEU A 169 7.07 12.81 -9.30
CA LEU A 169 5.99 12.86 -10.27
C LEU A 169 6.10 14.09 -11.19
N THR A 170 6.49 15.23 -10.63
CA THR A 170 6.66 16.48 -11.39
C THR A 170 7.82 16.36 -12.37
N ARG A 171 8.96 15.82 -11.92
CA ARG A 171 10.14 15.58 -12.77
C ARG A 171 9.83 14.64 -13.93
N ARG A 172 9.22 13.48 -13.65
CA ARG A 172 8.91 12.49 -14.68
C ARG A 172 7.92 13.01 -15.73
N ARG A 173 6.98 13.89 -15.33
CA ARG A 173 6.12 14.59 -16.29
C ARG A 173 6.89 15.55 -17.19
N ALA A 174 7.82 16.31 -16.63
CA ALA A 174 8.69 17.19 -17.41
C ALA A 174 9.55 16.38 -18.40
N GLU A 175 9.93 15.16 -18.05
CA GLU A 175 10.66 14.21 -18.91
C GLU A 175 9.76 13.48 -19.94
N GLY A 176 8.46 13.79 -19.99
CA GLY A 176 7.55 13.29 -21.04
C GLY A 176 6.82 11.98 -20.73
N ASP A 177 6.80 11.52 -19.48
CA ASP A 177 6.09 10.30 -19.10
C ASP A 177 4.56 10.50 -19.14
N THR A 178 3.95 10.05 -20.24
CA THR A 178 2.51 10.15 -20.52
C THR A 178 1.64 9.19 -19.71
N LYS A 179 2.25 8.26 -18.94
CA LYS A 179 1.51 7.31 -18.10
C LYS A 179 1.13 7.87 -16.72
N ILE A 180 1.58 9.08 -16.38
CA ILE A 180 1.37 9.69 -15.06
C ILE A 180 0.03 10.42 -14.99
N LYS A 181 -0.96 9.82 -14.31
CA LYS A 181 -2.14 10.56 -13.85
C LYS A 181 -1.79 11.33 -12.56
N CYS A 182 -2.03 12.63 -12.56
CA CYS A 182 -2.05 13.39 -11.31
C CYS A 182 -3.31 13.01 -10.54
N LYS A 183 -3.19 12.28 -9.43
CA LYS A 183 -4.20 12.41 -8.37
C LYS A 183 -3.93 13.75 -7.69
N THR A 184 -4.36 14.84 -8.34
CA THR A 184 -4.32 16.21 -7.80
C THR A 184 -5.37 16.43 -6.70
N SER A 185 -6.18 15.42 -6.38
CA SER A 185 -7.41 15.65 -5.61
C SER A 185 -7.22 15.82 -4.11
N ASP A 186 -6.08 15.45 -3.52
CA ASP A 186 -5.97 15.37 -2.05
C ASP A 186 -5.17 16.55 -1.47
N LEU A 187 -5.16 17.69 -2.18
CA LEU A 187 -4.73 18.97 -1.65
C LEU A 187 -5.94 19.62 -0.96
N ILE A 188 -5.83 19.66 0.37
CA ILE A 188 -6.78 20.11 1.41
C ILE A 188 -7.59 18.96 2.01
#